data_AF-A0A1I1TWQ4-F1
#
_entry.id   AF-A0A1I1TWQ4-F1
#
_cell.length_a   1.000
_cell.length_b   1.000
_cell.length_c   1.000
_cell.angle_alpha   90.00
_cell.angle_beta   90.00
_cell.angle_gamma   90.00
#
_symmetry.space_group_name_H-M   'P 1'
#
loop_
_entity.id
_entity.type
_entity.pdbx_description
1 polymer ?
#
loop_
_entity_poly.entity_id
_entity_poly.type
_entity_poly.pdbx_seq_one_letter_code
_entity_poly.pdbx_strand_id
1 'polypeptide(L)'
;MARKWFGSVARAEDLLTACVRECGRYVAGQAVDQRLAAAIGALVVEYTALQPDTDAAYRALLGVGRAALETDEVRLARRMADSAVALRPGDKEAWLLRARSLELAGRAEAELAWQRYRLLADADEQDLPPARAA
;
A
#
# COMPACT_ATOMS: atom_id res chain seq x y z
N MET A 1 -1.45 24.16 -26.59
CA MET A 1 -2.19 22.87 -26.66
C MET A 1 -2.29 22.29 -25.26
N ALA A 2 -3.46 22.38 -24.64
CA ALA A 2 -3.69 21.93 -23.26
C ALA A 2 -3.95 20.42 -23.24
N ARG A 3 -3.10 19.65 -22.55
CA ARG A 3 -3.35 18.22 -22.28
C ARG A 3 -4.36 18.15 -21.13
N LYS A 4 -5.59 17.76 -21.46
CA LYS A 4 -6.73 17.58 -20.56
C LYS A 4 -6.43 16.43 -19.58
N TRP A 5 -6.04 16.74 -18.35
CA TRP A 5 -5.69 15.80 -17.26
C TRP A 5 -6.88 15.38 -16.37
N PHE A 6 -8.11 15.53 -16.85
CA PHE A 6 -9.32 15.35 -16.03
C PHE A 6 -9.70 13.89 -15.70
N GLY A 7 -9.03 12.89 -16.30
CA GLY A 7 -9.27 11.47 -16.00
C GLY A 7 -8.43 10.89 -14.85
N SER A 8 -7.38 11.59 -14.42
CA SER A 8 -6.44 11.10 -13.39
C SER A 8 -6.90 11.44 -11.98
N VAL A 9 -7.42 12.66 -11.79
CA VAL A 9 -7.81 13.18 -10.48
C VAL A 9 -8.99 12.40 -9.89
N ALA A 10 -10.04 12.14 -10.68
CA ALA A 10 -11.20 11.38 -10.22
C ALA A 10 -10.84 9.94 -9.78
N ARG A 11 -9.92 9.27 -10.50
CA ARG A 11 -9.46 7.92 -10.12
C ARG A 11 -8.59 7.92 -8.86
N ALA A 12 -7.77 8.95 -8.69
CA ALA A 12 -6.96 9.12 -7.48
C ALA A 12 -7.86 9.43 -6.26
N GLU A 13 -8.85 10.32 -6.43
CA GLU A 13 -9.87 10.64 -5.42
C GLU A 13 -10.70 9.41 -5.03
N ASP A 14 -11.07 8.56 -5.99
CA ASP A 14 -11.80 7.31 -5.73
C ASP A 14 -10.98 6.29 -4.91
N LEU A 15 -9.67 6.18 -5.19
CA LEU A 15 -8.75 5.31 -4.46
C LEU A 15 -8.63 5.74 -3.00
N LEU A 16 -8.42 7.04 -2.80
CA LEU A 16 -8.31 7.73 -1.52
C LEU A 16 -9.58 7.60 -0.67
N THR A 17 -10.73 7.90 -1.27
CA THR A 17 -12.04 7.86 -0.60
C THR A 17 -12.36 6.48 -0.07
N ALA A 18 -12.05 5.44 -0.84
CA ALA A 18 -12.26 4.07 -0.40
C ALA A 18 -11.22 3.60 0.65
N CYS A 19 -9.97 4.10 0.62
CA CYS A 19 -9.01 3.87 1.71
C CYS A 19 -9.48 4.47 3.02
N VAL A 20 -9.82 5.76 3.02
CA VAL A 20 -10.29 6.48 4.22
C VAL A 20 -11.57 5.85 4.77
N ARG A 21 -12.47 5.37 3.91
CA ARG A 21 -13.68 4.64 4.34
C ARG A 21 -13.37 3.32 5.05
N GLU A 22 -12.37 2.57 4.59
CA GLU A 22 -11.96 1.31 5.25
C GLU A 22 -11.31 1.61 6.60
N CYS A 23 -10.42 2.60 6.64
CA CYS A 23 -9.81 3.11 7.86
C CYS A 23 -10.86 3.57 8.89
N GLY A 24 -11.85 4.35 8.46
CA GLY A 24 -12.93 4.83 9.32
C GLY A 24 -13.79 3.70 9.88
N ARG A 25 -14.02 2.63 9.11
CA ARG A 25 -14.74 1.44 9.58
C ARG A 25 -13.99 0.71 10.68
N TYR A 26 -12.67 0.57 10.55
CA TYR A 26 -11.83 -0.04 11.58
C TYR A 26 -11.82 0.79 12.88
N VAL A 27 -11.57 2.09 12.78
CA VAL A 27 -11.48 2.98 13.97
C VAL A 27 -12.82 3.17 14.67
N ALA A 28 -13.95 3.01 13.98
CA ALA A 28 -15.28 3.03 14.59
C ALA A 28 -15.62 1.76 15.41
N GLY A 29 -14.77 0.72 15.38
CA GLY A 29 -14.93 -0.48 16.17
C GLY A 29 -14.71 -0.26 17.68
N GLN A 30 -15.19 -1.19 18.52
CA GLN A 30 -15.11 -1.05 19.98
C GLN A 30 -13.77 -1.50 20.60
N ALA A 31 -12.99 -2.32 19.89
CA ALA A 31 -11.69 -2.83 20.34
C ALA A 31 -10.65 -2.54 19.26
N VAL A 32 -10.13 -1.30 19.28
CA VAL A 32 -9.19 -0.82 18.27
C VAL A 32 -7.76 -1.01 18.79
N ASP A 33 -6.93 -1.73 18.04
CA ASP A 33 -5.49 -1.75 18.28
C ASP A 33 -4.90 -0.35 18.11
N GLN A 34 -4.21 0.13 19.16
CA GLN A 34 -3.70 1.50 19.22
C GLN A 34 -2.61 1.79 18.18
N ARG A 35 -1.78 0.79 17.82
CA ARG A 35 -0.72 0.98 16.83
C ARG A 35 -1.32 1.10 15.43
N LEU A 36 -2.29 0.26 15.12
CA LEU A 36 -3.01 0.35 13.85
C LEU A 36 -3.81 1.65 13.75
N ALA A 37 -4.47 2.09 14.82
CA ALA A 37 -5.15 3.39 14.85
C ALA A 37 -4.19 4.56 14.61
N ALA A 38 -3.02 4.54 15.25
CA ALA A 38 -2.00 5.57 15.05
C ALA A 38 -1.48 5.59 13.60
N ALA A 39 -1.23 4.42 13.01
CA ALA A 39 -0.82 4.31 11.61
C ALA A 39 -1.89 4.87 10.66
N ILE A 40 -3.17 4.58 10.93
CA ILE A 40 -4.31 5.13 10.17
C ILE A 40 -4.35 6.66 10.31
N GLY A 41 -4.15 7.19 11.51
CA GLY A 41 -4.09 8.63 11.75
C GLY A 41 -3.00 9.30 10.91
N ALA A 42 -1.80 8.73 10.89
CA ALA A 42 -0.69 9.21 10.07
C ALA A 42 -1.04 9.19 8.57
N LEU A 43 -1.63 8.10 8.08
CA LEU A 43 -2.11 8.00 6.70
C LEU A 43 -3.09 9.13 6.35
N VAL A 44 -4.08 9.39 7.20
CA VAL A 44 -5.08 10.44 6.95
C VAL A 44 -4.43 11.82 6.91
N VAL A 45 -3.47 12.11 7.78
CA VAL A 45 -2.74 13.39 7.77
C VAL A 45 -2.01 13.60 6.45
N GLU A 46 -1.26 12.61 5.98
CA GLU A 46 -0.51 12.72 4.73
C GLU A 46 -1.42 12.93 3.52
N TYR A 47 -2.56 12.25 3.50
CA TYR A 47 -3.51 12.29 2.38
C TYR A 47 -4.45 13.50 2.38
N THR A 48 -4.59 14.18 3.51
CA THR A 48 -5.40 15.42 3.63
C THR A 48 -4.55 16.68 3.56
N ALA A 49 -3.23 16.55 3.46
CA ALA A 49 -2.32 17.67 3.27
C ALA A 49 -2.64 18.43 1.97
N LEU A 50 -2.50 19.76 2.00
CA LEU A 50 -2.75 20.63 0.85
C LEU A 50 -1.88 20.28 -0.37
N GLN A 51 -0.70 19.72 -0.12
CA GLN A 51 0.20 19.15 -1.11
C GLN A 51 0.65 17.78 -0.61
N PRO A 52 -0.04 16.68 -1.00
CA PRO A 52 0.32 15.35 -0.54
C PRO A 52 1.66 14.93 -1.14
N ASP A 53 2.60 14.57 -0.28
CA ASP A 53 3.84 13.92 -0.69
C ASP A 53 3.53 12.46 -1.05
N THR A 54 3.77 12.10 -2.31
CA THR A 54 3.56 10.73 -2.81
C THR A 54 4.42 9.72 -2.05
N ASP A 55 5.60 10.12 -1.58
CA ASP A 55 6.52 9.25 -0.88
C ASP A 55 6.10 9.03 0.57
N ALA A 56 5.65 10.08 1.26
CA ALA A 56 5.02 9.97 2.57
C ALA A 56 3.74 9.15 2.52
N ALA A 57 2.85 9.41 1.55
CA ALA A 57 1.62 8.65 1.33
C ALA A 57 1.90 7.17 1.09
N TYR A 58 2.91 6.84 0.28
CA TYR A 58 3.36 5.46 0.05
C TYR A 58 3.81 4.79 1.35
N ARG A 59 4.69 5.44 2.12
CA ARG A 59 5.19 4.91 3.39
C ARG A 59 4.07 4.70 4.40
N ALA A 60 3.12 5.62 4.48
CA ALA A 60 1.96 5.49 5.35
C ALA A 60 1.05 4.32 4.94
N LEU A 61 0.81 4.10 3.64
CA LEU A 61 0.07 2.94 3.15
C LEU A 61 0.73 1.62 3.56
N LEU A 62 2.06 1.51 3.39
CA LEU A 62 2.80 0.33 3.83
C LEU A 62 2.70 0.15 5.35
N GLY A 63 2.81 1.23 6.12
CA GLY A 63 2.70 1.21 7.58
C GLY A 63 1.36 0.67 8.06
N VAL A 64 0.25 1.23 7.55
CA VAL A 64 -1.10 0.74 7.87
C VAL A 64 -1.28 -0.70 7.42
N GLY A 65 -0.83 -1.05 6.21
CA GLY A 65 -0.97 -2.41 5.70
C GLY A 65 -0.25 -3.46 6.55
N ARG A 66 0.98 -3.17 7.02
CA ARG A 66 1.73 -4.08 7.91
C ARG A 66 1.05 -4.23 9.27
N ALA A 67 0.66 -3.11 9.89
CA ALA A 67 -0.06 -3.15 11.17
C ALA A 67 -1.41 -3.88 11.05
N ALA A 68 -2.08 -3.78 9.90
CA ALA A 68 -3.30 -4.52 9.61
C ALA A 68 -3.06 -6.04 9.48
N LEU A 69 -1.93 -6.47 8.90
CA LEU A 69 -1.56 -7.90 8.91
C LEU A 69 -1.26 -8.42 10.32
N GLU A 70 -0.59 -7.61 11.16
CA GLU A 70 -0.25 -7.97 12.54
C GLU A 70 -1.48 -8.11 13.45
N THR A 71 -2.58 -7.45 13.08
CA THR A 71 -3.85 -7.43 13.83
C THR A 71 -4.94 -8.29 13.19
N ASP A 72 -4.59 -9.09 12.18
CA ASP A 72 -5.50 -9.94 11.39
C ASP A 72 -6.62 -9.17 10.66
N GLU A 73 -6.44 -7.86 10.46
CA GLU A 73 -7.34 -7.00 9.69
C GLU A 73 -7.08 -7.15 8.18
N VAL A 74 -7.24 -8.37 7.68
CA VAL A 74 -6.85 -8.79 6.31
C VAL A 74 -7.52 -7.94 5.23
N ARG A 75 -8.78 -7.52 5.43
CA ARG A 75 -9.50 -6.66 4.48
C ARG A 75 -8.85 -5.28 4.34
N LEU A 76 -8.47 -4.68 5.48
CA LEU A 76 -7.79 -3.40 5.52
C LEU A 76 -6.38 -3.52 4.91
N ALA A 77 -5.64 -4.55 5.29
CA ALA A 77 -4.31 -4.84 4.73
C ALA A 77 -4.34 -4.92 3.21
N ARG A 78 -5.29 -5.68 2.65
CA ARG A 78 -5.45 -5.82 1.20
C ARG A 78 -5.76 -4.48 0.53
N ARG A 79 -6.62 -3.67 1.13
CA ARG A 79 -6.96 -2.36 0.57
C ARG A 79 -5.75 -1.42 0.54
N MET A 80 -4.96 -1.41 1.61
CA MET A 80 -3.73 -0.62 1.67
C MET A 80 -2.72 -1.11 0.62
N ALA A 81 -2.59 -2.42 0.46
CA ALA A 81 -1.69 -3.03 -0.50
C ALA A 81 -2.06 -2.70 -1.95
N ASP A 82 -3.35 -2.81 -2.31
CA ASP A 82 -3.84 -2.47 -3.64
C ASP A 82 -3.55 -1.00 -3.97
N SER A 83 -3.71 -0.09 -3.00
CA SER A 83 -3.37 1.33 -3.15
C SER A 83 -1.87 1.59 -3.23
N ALA A 84 -1.05 0.88 -2.45
CA ALA A 84 0.41 0.99 -2.50
C ALA A 84 0.96 0.55 -3.86
N VAL A 85 0.42 -0.55 -4.42
CA VAL A 85 0.77 -1.03 -5.77
C VAL A 85 0.29 -0.06 -6.84
N ALA A 86 -0.90 0.54 -6.69
CA ALA A 86 -1.37 1.55 -7.64
C ALA A 86 -0.47 2.79 -7.65
N LEU A 87 0.05 3.19 -6.49
CA LEU A 87 0.95 4.33 -6.34
C LEU A 87 2.35 4.04 -6.87
N ARG A 88 2.87 2.83 -6.62
CA ARG A 88 4.21 2.40 -7.05
C ARG A 88 4.20 0.98 -7.62
N PRO A 89 3.79 0.79 -8.90
CA PRO A 89 3.69 -0.54 -9.50
C PRO A 89 5.02 -1.29 -9.70
N GLY A 90 6.15 -0.59 -9.59
CA GLY A 90 7.50 -1.16 -9.70
C GLY A 90 8.17 -1.45 -8.37
N ASP A 91 7.52 -1.17 -7.23
CA ASP A 91 8.14 -1.35 -5.92
C ASP A 91 7.84 -2.73 -5.35
N LYS A 92 8.89 -3.50 -5.03
CA LYS A 92 8.74 -4.88 -4.53
C LYS A 92 8.02 -4.95 -3.18
N GLU A 93 8.18 -3.96 -2.30
CA GLU A 93 7.54 -3.99 -0.97
C GLU A 93 6.02 -3.83 -1.07
N ALA A 94 5.53 -3.05 -2.03
CA ALA A 94 4.10 -2.94 -2.32
C ALA A 94 3.53 -4.30 -2.76
N TRP A 95 4.25 -5.01 -3.64
CA TRP A 95 3.85 -6.33 -4.13
C TRP A 95 3.93 -7.41 -3.05
N LEU A 96 4.94 -7.35 -2.17
CA LEU A 96 5.06 -8.23 -1.01
C LEU A 96 3.86 -8.10 -0.08
N LEU A 97 3.49 -6.86 0.27
CA LEU A 97 2.33 -6.58 1.12
C LEU A 97 1.03 -7.09 0.46
N ARG A 98 0.89 -6.93 -0.85
CA ARG A 98 -0.26 -7.42 -1.61
C ARG A 98 -0.33 -8.93 -1.64
N ALA A 99 0.79 -9.61 -1.85
CA ALA A 99 0.85 -11.06 -1.88
C ALA A 99 0.43 -11.66 -0.53
N ARG A 100 1.01 -11.17 0.58
CA ARG A 100 0.67 -11.62 1.94
C ARG A 100 -0.80 -11.39 2.30
N SER A 101 -1.33 -10.20 1.98
CA SER A 101 -2.74 -9.89 2.27
C SER A 101 -3.72 -10.73 1.45
N LEU A 102 -3.39 -11.06 0.20
CA LEU A 102 -4.20 -11.97 -0.63
C LEU A 102 -4.12 -13.42 -0.15
N GLU A 103 -2.94 -13.87 0.26
CA GLU A 103 -2.71 -15.20 0.81
C GLU A 103 -3.53 -15.43 2.08
N LEU A 104 -3.46 -14.52 3.05
CA LEU A 104 -4.29 -14.58 4.27
C LEU A 104 -5.79 -14.51 3.96
N ALA A 105 -6.18 -13.81 2.89
CA ALA A 105 -7.56 -13.74 2.43
C ALA A 105 -8.02 -15.00 1.66
N GLY A 106 -7.15 -15.99 1.46
CA GLY A 106 -7.45 -17.20 0.67
C GLY A 106 -7.73 -16.90 -0.80
N ARG A 107 -7.12 -15.85 -1.35
CA ARG A 107 -7.39 -15.36 -2.71
C ARG A 107 -6.44 -15.98 -3.72
N ALA A 108 -6.99 -16.51 -4.82
CA ALA A 108 -6.21 -17.13 -5.90
C ALA A 108 -5.21 -16.14 -6.54
N GLU A 109 -5.50 -14.85 -6.49
CA GLU A 109 -4.63 -13.79 -7.01
C GLU A 109 -3.30 -13.65 -6.24
N ALA A 110 -3.16 -14.30 -5.06
CA ALA A 110 -1.94 -14.27 -4.26
C ALA A 110 -0.71 -14.76 -5.03
N GLU A 111 -0.86 -15.83 -5.82
CA GLU A 111 0.25 -16.41 -6.59
C GLU A 111 0.82 -15.41 -7.61
N LEU A 112 -0.06 -14.70 -8.32
CA LEU A 112 0.37 -13.66 -9.27
C LEU A 112 1.09 -12.50 -8.56
N ALA A 113 0.63 -12.12 -7.36
CA ALA A 113 1.30 -11.09 -6.57
C ALA A 113 2.68 -11.56 -6.09
N TRP A 114 2.82 -12.82 -5.67
CA TRP A 114 4.10 -13.42 -5.29
C TRP A 114 5.09 -13.52 -6.45
N GLN A 115 4.61 -13.87 -7.64
CA GLN A 115 5.44 -13.87 -8.86
C GLN A 115 5.95 -12.47 -9.17
N ARG A 116 5.07 -11.46 -9.07
CA ARG A 116 5.46 -10.07 -9.32
C ARG A 116 6.46 -9.55 -8.31
N TYR A 117 6.31 -9.88 -7.03
CA TYR A 117 7.29 -9.58 -5.98
C TYR A 117 8.66 -10.18 -6.32
N ARG A 118 8.72 -11.48 -6.65
CA ARG A 118 9.97 -12.17 -6.99
C ARG A 118 10.69 -11.52 -8.17
N LEU A 119 9.97 -11.22 -9.26
CA LEU A 119 10.54 -10.55 -10.43
C LEU A 119 11.19 -9.20 -10.09
N LEU A 120 10.57 -8.42 -9.20
CA LEU A 120 11.11 -7.13 -8.80
C LEU A 120 12.27 -7.27 -7.80
N ALA A 121 12.23 -8.28 -6.92
CA ALA A 121 13.32 -8.58 -6.01
C ALA A 121 14.58 -9.04 -6.75
N ASP A 122 14.42 -9.88 -7.78
CA ASP A 122 15.52 -10.38 -8.61
C ASP A 122 16.13 -9.26 -9.46
N ALA A 123 15.31 -8.34 -9.98
CA ALA A 123 15.78 -7.16 -10.72
C ALA A 123 16.62 -6.24 -9.83
N ASP A 124 16.17 -5.96 -8.60
CA ASP A 124 16.91 -5.15 -7.64
C ASP A 124 18.28 -5.78 -7.29
N GLU A 125 18.38 -7.11 -7.23
CA GLU A 125 19.63 -7.81 -6.93
C GLU A 125 20.63 -7.74 -8.10
N GLN A 126 20.15 -7.78 -9.33
CA GLN A 126 20.98 -7.67 -10.54
C GLN A 126 21.53 -6.26 -10.77
N ASP A 127 20.83 -5.23 -10.30
CA ASP A 127 21.26 -3.84 -10.36
C ASP A 127 22.32 -3.48 -9.30
N LEU A 128 22.62 -4.39 -8.37
CA LEU A 128 23.68 -4.20 -7.39
C LEU A 128 25.06 -4.29 -8.10
N PRO A 129 25.93 -3.28 -7.99
CA PRO A 129 27.25 -3.35 -8.61
C PRO A 129 28.01 -4.59 -8.08
N PRO A 130 28.73 -5.32 -8.95
CA PRO A 130 29.47 -6.50 -8.50
C PRO A 130 30.39 -6.10 -7.36
N ALA A 131 30.31 -6.86 -6.25
CA ALA A 131 31.15 -6.64 -5.09
C ALA A 131 32.61 -6.54 -5.59
N ARG A 132 33.22 -5.37 -5.40
CA ARG A 132 34.62 -5.14 -5.78
C ARG A 132 35.45 -6.21 -5.08
N ALA A 133 36.00 -7.14 -5.84
CA ALA A 133 36.99 -8.09 -5.35
C ALA A 133 38.15 -7.27 -4.80
N ALA A 134 38.40 -7.42 -3.49
CA ALA A 134 39.51 -6.80 -2.77
C ALA A 134 40.84 -7.43 -3.16
#